data_AF-A0A2E8BCT8-F1
#
_entry.id   AF-A0A2E8BCT8-F1
#
_cell.length_a   1.000
_cell.length_b   1.000
_cell.length_c   1.000
_cell.angle_alpha   90.00
_cell.angle_beta   90.00
_cell.angle_gamma   90.00
#
_symmetry.space_group_name_H-M   'P 1'
#
loop_
_entity.id
_entity.type
_entity.pdbx_description
1 polymer ?
#
loop_
_entity_poly.entity_id
_entity_poly.type
_entity_poly.pdbx_seq_one_letter_code
_entity_poly.pdbx_strand_id
1 'polypeptide(L)'
;MNYLIHRWGSEGYTYHGRTQITPDELLEWEQILPEVEQQYHRHVAAHERWNELSKAWDLADTSIEQTIGKIERTDDLLDEIESVEQEWTEKELQCASIIERWEQLGFEMDVWRYKIDEDPSQALTELKQHQQLYDRANEQLENLLQLDTSLGGEGEVEHRTNLLRSIELDDQILDEIERWIEKKTIRNARHRRMLQSEWEQAVRKGKANPDQSFQDLYSFEEALASLENNTHKMNQRISKSKAFERTKTELLRMEGRGWNMGDLLRLHEQESLDFFYHYSRAMDATSRINTIQRRLAALDWCRDVKRAHDVSIDVRNPLELARIEQKIPAMIRHLSARPIEDKSYKYTVWLPEQRPILLPEEQSRTNQVLLPVQPETTLEEAHEAMLEAMEEGANGETKVTHSQVNDATQRKPESIPDKSKNLDDNNVLEVKPPLMAKPVTTQIVESTLSSYESLFRLLGLSDEANALIATRDINPTRRKLASLVGVEPRDLRVDRLLRLVLRLLPQNDDNDTERAESINMLVDVLPKYKQWVRMRLEARYTGSTGDFFEDAERLGSALERTPGPGVRVPLQADVIQLPEISNMAELRRHTERLVQSMNPVAAGGIN
;
A
#
# COMPACT_ATOMS: atom_id res chain seq x y z
N MET A 1 28.53 65.84 -61.49
CA MET A 1 29.75 65.56 -60.69
C MET A 1 29.74 66.22 -59.32
N ASN A 2 30.14 67.49 -59.18
CA ASN A 2 30.21 68.13 -57.86
C ASN A 2 28.87 68.17 -57.11
N TYR A 3 27.75 68.25 -57.84
CA TYR A 3 26.41 68.11 -57.25
C TYR A 3 26.16 66.74 -56.58
N LEU A 4 26.65 65.64 -57.16
CA LEU A 4 26.48 64.29 -56.62
C LEU A 4 27.33 64.08 -55.36
N ILE A 5 28.59 64.53 -55.39
CA ILE A 5 29.49 64.48 -54.22
C ILE A 5 28.95 65.34 -53.06
N HIS A 6 28.41 66.53 -53.37
CA HIS A 6 27.75 67.35 -52.36
C HIS A 6 26.48 66.69 -51.79
N ARG A 7 25.72 65.98 -52.63
CA ARG A 7 24.55 65.21 -52.19
C ARG A 7 24.95 64.07 -51.25
N TRP A 8 25.94 63.25 -51.62
CA TRP A 8 26.46 62.19 -50.76
C TRP A 8 26.98 62.74 -49.43
N GLY A 9 27.71 63.86 -49.46
CA GLY A 9 28.18 64.54 -48.26
C GLY A 9 27.05 65.08 -47.37
N SER A 10 25.93 65.52 -47.95
CA SER A 10 24.74 65.93 -47.17
C SER A 10 24.00 64.76 -46.53
N GLU A 11 24.11 63.57 -47.13
CA GLU A 11 23.56 62.31 -46.62
C GLU A 11 24.53 61.63 -45.62
N GLY A 12 25.71 62.22 -45.37
CA GLY A 12 26.70 61.76 -44.38
C GLY A 12 27.80 60.85 -44.94
N TYR A 13 27.85 60.65 -46.26
CA TYR A 13 28.81 59.78 -46.94
C TYR A 13 29.97 60.56 -47.55
N THR A 14 31.19 60.05 -47.39
CA THR A 14 32.43 60.64 -47.89
C THR A 14 33.21 59.64 -48.73
N TYR A 15 33.80 60.13 -49.81
CA TYR A 15 34.74 59.39 -50.65
C TYR A 15 36.08 60.15 -50.66
N HIS A 16 37.11 59.53 -50.14
CA HIS A 16 38.48 60.01 -49.93
C HIS A 16 38.56 61.32 -49.16
N GLY A 17 37.55 61.61 -48.32
CA GLY A 17 37.42 62.89 -47.61
C GLY A 17 37.23 64.11 -48.53
N ARG A 18 36.89 63.90 -49.81
CA ARG A 18 36.79 64.98 -50.82
C ARG A 18 35.39 65.58 -50.86
N THR A 19 35.34 66.91 -50.97
CA THR A 19 34.09 67.68 -51.08
C THR A 19 33.88 68.31 -52.45
N GLN A 20 34.92 68.43 -53.29
CA GLN A 20 34.87 69.02 -54.64
C GLN A 20 35.90 68.38 -55.59
N ILE A 21 35.53 68.21 -56.87
CA ILE A 21 36.40 67.82 -57.98
C ILE A 21 36.97 69.07 -58.63
N THR A 22 38.30 69.08 -58.84
CA THR A 22 39.02 70.16 -59.53
C THR A 22 38.90 70.04 -61.05
N PRO A 23 39.05 71.15 -61.82
CA PRO A 23 38.92 71.11 -63.28
C PRO A 23 39.92 70.18 -63.99
N ASP A 24 41.09 69.96 -63.40
CA ASP A 24 42.15 69.12 -63.98
C ASP A 24 41.85 67.62 -63.88
N GLU A 25 40.96 67.21 -62.96
CA GLU A 25 40.61 65.81 -62.70
C GLU A 25 39.30 65.37 -63.38
N LEU A 26 38.59 66.29 -64.06
CA LEU A 26 37.24 66.06 -64.61
C LEU A 26 37.11 64.82 -65.50
N LEU A 27 38.13 64.55 -66.32
CA LEU A 27 38.13 63.42 -67.27
C LEU A 27 38.28 62.07 -66.56
N GLU A 28 39.11 62.01 -65.51
CA GLU A 28 39.34 60.80 -64.72
C GLU A 28 38.09 60.46 -63.91
N TRP A 29 37.45 61.47 -63.33
CA TRP A 29 36.17 61.30 -62.64
C TRP A 29 35.06 60.87 -63.58
N GLU A 30 35.05 61.25 -64.87
CA GLU A 30 33.99 60.84 -65.81
C GLU A 30 33.99 59.33 -66.06
N GLN A 31 35.15 58.71 -65.97
CA GLN A 31 35.31 57.26 -66.09
C GLN A 31 34.98 56.54 -64.78
N ILE A 32 35.37 57.12 -63.63
CA ILE A 32 35.29 56.47 -62.31
C ILE A 32 33.92 56.68 -61.63
N LEU A 33 33.21 57.77 -61.95
CA LEU A 33 31.97 58.14 -61.26
C LEU A 33 30.84 57.10 -61.33
N PRO A 34 30.62 56.37 -62.44
CA PRO A 34 29.64 55.28 -62.46
C PRO A 34 29.97 54.15 -61.48
N GLU A 35 31.26 53.82 -61.30
CA GLU A 35 31.72 52.80 -60.35
C GLU A 35 31.54 53.28 -58.90
N VAL A 36 31.86 54.55 -58.63
CA VAL A 36 31.69 55.17 -57.30
C VAL A 36 30.21 55.31 -56.95
N GLU A 37 29.34 55.64 -57.92
CA GLU A 37 27.89 55.67 -57.72
C GLU A 37 27.33 54.26 -57.44
N GLN A 38 27.86 53.22 -58.08
CA GLN A 38 27.51 51.84 -57.77
C GLN A 38 27.97 51.44 -56.36
N GLN A 39 29.20 51.80 -55.96
CA GLN A 39 29.70 51.58 -54.61
C GLN A 39 28.88 52.33 -53.56
N TYR A 40 28.49 53.57 -53.86
CA TYR A 40 27.60 54.37 -53.02
C TYR A 40 26.29 53.64 -52.74
N HIS A 41 25.60 53.16 -53.78
CA HIS A 41 24.34 52.43 -53.61
C HIS A 41 24.51 51.13 -52.81
N ARG A 42 25.62 50.42 -52.99
CA ARG A 42 25.96 49.24 -52.18
C ARG A 42 26.21 49.59 -50.72
N HIS A 43 26.93 50.68 -50.46
CA HIS A 43 27.23 51.17 -49.10
C HIS A 43 25.96 51.60 -48.38
N VAL A 44 25.07 52.35 -49.04
CA VAL A 44 23.77 52.76 -48.49
C VAL A 44 22.92 51.53 -48.15
N ALA A 45 22.80 50.56 -49.06
CA ALA A 45 22.05 49.33 -48.81
C ALA A 45 22.64 48.50 -47.65
N ALA A 46 23.98 48.42 -47.56
CA ALA A 46 24.65 47.74 -46.46
C ALA A 46 24.46 48.47 -45.12
N HIS A 47 24.45 49.80 -45.13
CA HIS A 47 24.16 50.62 -43.96
C HIS A 47 22.69 50.48 -43.52
N GLU A 48 21.73 50.41 -44.44
CA GLU A 48 20.33 50.11 -44.12
C GLU A 48 20.19 48.72 -43.50
N ARG A 49 20.83 47.71 -44.09
CA ARG A 49 20.89 46.34 -43.54
C ARG A 49 21.47 46.35 -42.13
N TRP A 50 22.61 46.98 -41.91
CA TRP A 50 23.20 47.12 -40.57
C TRP A 50 22.27 47.81 -39.58
N ASN A 51 21.53 48.84 -39.98
CA ASN A 51 20.55 49.50 -39.10
C ASN A 51 19.36 48.59 -38.76
N GLU A 52 18.93 47.73 -39.68
CA GLU A 52 17.92 46.71 -39.39
C GLU A 52 18.45 45.66 -38.42
N LEU A 53 19.68 45.18 -38.65
CA LEU A 53 20.35 44.21 -37.79
C LEU A 53 20.62 44.77 -36.39
N SER A 54 21.20 45.97 -36.29
CA SER A 54 21.49 46.64 -35.01
C SER A 54 20.22 46.93 -34.21
N LYS A 55 19.10 47.28 -34.86
CA LYS A 55 17.81 47.46 -34.17
C LYS A 55 17.18 46.16 -33.73
N ALA A 56 17.31 45.11 -34.53
CA ALA A 56 16.76 43.80 -34.19
C ALA A 56 17.58 43.12 -33.08
N TRP A 57 18.89 43.39 -33.02
CA TRP A 57 19.84 42.58 -32.25
C TRP A 57 20.59 43.36 -31.16
N ASP A 58 20.30 44.65 -30.96
CA ASP A 58 20.89 45.55 -29.94
C ASP A 58 22.44 45.53 -29.91
N LEU A 59 23.06 45.33 -31.08
CA LEU A 59 24.52 45.24 -31.26
C LEU A 59 25.14 46.64 -31.35
N ALA A 60 26.13 46.90 -30.49
CA ALA A 60 26.98 48.08 -30.53
C ALA A 60 28.42 47.68 -30.91
N ASP A 61 28.69 47.58 -32.22
CA ASP A 61 30.05 47.33 -32.71
C ASP A 61 30.76 48.63 -33.10
N THR A 62 31.78 48.98 -32.31
CA THR A 62 32.61 50.17 -32.51
C THR A 62 33.45 50.13 -33.79
N SER A 63 33.60 48.97 -34.42
CA SER A 63 34.36 48.78 -35.67
C SER A 63 33.54 49.25 -36.88
N ILE A 64 32.26 48.84 -36.90
CA ILE A 64 31.30 49.21 -37.95
C ILE A 64 31.01 50.71 -37.89
N GLU A 65 30.95 51.31 -36.69
CA GLU A 65 30.83 52.77 -36.53
C GLU A 65 31.96 53.57 -37.21
N GLN A 66 33.15 52.99 -37.41
CA GLN A 66 34.29 53.66 -38.05
C GLN A 66 34.30 53.54 -39.58
N THR A 67 33.60 52.55 -40.12
CA THR A 67 33.43 52.27 -41.56
C THR A 67 32.13 52.87 -42.11
N ILE A 68 31.16 53.18 -41.24
CA ILE A 68 29.95 53.96 -41.55
C ILE A 68 30.34 55.31 -42.19
N GLY A 69 29.69 55.63 -43.31
CA GLY A 69 29.89 56.88 -44.05
C GLY A 69 31.14 56.96 -44.94
N LYS A 70 31.99 55.93 -45.03
CA LYS A 70 33.17 55.91 -45.94
C LYS A 70 32.94 54.96 -47.11
N ILE A 71 32.67 55.52 -48.29
CA ILE A 71 32.35 54.73 -49.50
C ILE A 71 33.56 53.88 -49.96
N GLU A 72 34.79 54.29 -49.68
CA GLU A 72 35.99 53.47 -49.95
C GLU A 72 36.03 52.14 -49.21
N ARG A 73 35.39 52.06 -48.04
CA ARG A 73 35.40 50.88 -47.17
C ARG A 73 34.11 50.09 -47.28
N THR A 74 33.47 50.13 -48.45
CA THR A 74 32.22 49.39 -48.69
C THR A 74 32.45 47.88 -48.56
N ASP A 75 33.56 47.38 -49.07
CA ASP A 75 33.89 45.95 -49.00
C ASP A 75 34.18 45.53 -47.55
N ASP A 76 34.97 46.32 -46.80
CA ASP A 76 35.23 46.07 -45.37
C ASP A 76 33.93 46.03 -44.54
N LEU A 77 32.99 46.95 -44.80
CA LEU A 77 31.70 47.01 -44.11
C LEU A 77 30.79 45.82 -44.46
N LEU A 78 30.83 45.37 -45.72
CA LEU A 78 30.10 44.17 -46.13
C LEU A 78 30.67 42.91 -45.48
N ASP A 79 32.00 42.77 -45.43
CA ASP A 79 32.69 41.66 -44.78
C ASP A 79 32.37 41.60 -43.28
N GLU A 80 32.34 42.76 -42.59
CA GLU A 80 31.96 42.83 -41.17
C GLU A 80 30.50 42.41 -40.94
N ILE A 81 29.56 42.89 -41.78
CA ILE A 81 28.14 42.48 -41.68
C ILE A 81 27.98 40.98 -41.95
N GLU A 82 28.64 40.45 -42.97
CA GLU A 82 28.57 39.02 -43.30
C GLU A 82 29.17 38.18 -42.16
N SER A 83 30.26 38.62 -41.54
CA SER A 83 30.85 37.96 -40.37
C SER A 83 29.86 37.89 -39.19
N VAL A 84 29.16 38.99 -38.90
CA VAL A 84 28.17 39.02 -37.80
C VAL A 84 26.99 38.09 -38.10
N GLU A 85 26.49 38.08 -39.34
CA GLU A 85 25.44 37.15 -39.77
C GLU A 85 25.90 35.69 -39.72
N GLN A 86 27.14 35.40 -40.12
CA GLN A 86 27.72 34.06 -40.03
C GLN A 86 27.81 33.59 -38.57
N GLU A 87 28.34 34.42 -37.66
CA GLU A 87 28.39 34.11 -36.23
C GLU A 87 27.00 33.84 -35.64
N TRP A 88 25.99 34.55 -36.12
CA TRP A 88 24.61 34.36 -35.72
C TRP A 88 24.07 33.00 -36.17
N THR A 89 24.18 32.70 -37.47
CA THR A 89 23.73 31.41 -38.02
C THR A 89 24.47 30.23 -37.37
N GLU A 90 25.74 30.42 -36.99
CA GLU A 90 26.49 29.44 -36.24
C GLU A 90 25.89 29.22 -34.84
N LYS A 91 25.56 30.29 -34.12
CA LYS A 91 24.91 30.20 -32.80
C LYS A 91 23.51 29.58 -32.88
N GLU A 92 22.71 29.94 -33.87
CA GLU A 92 21.39 29.32 -34.13
C GLU A 92 21.54 27.82 -34.37
N LEU A 93 22.48 27.42 -35.21
CA LEU A 93 22.71 26.01 -35.54
C LEU A 93 23.24 25.23 -34.33
N GLN A 94 24.09 25.86 -33.51
CA GLN A 94 24.52 25.28 -32.23
C GLN A 94 23.32 25.07 -31.30
N CYS A 95 22.47 26.09 -31.09
CA CYS A 95 21.27 25.97 -30.27
C CYS A 95 20.31 24.88 -30.79
N ALA A 96 20.06 24.87 -32.11
CA ALA A 96 19.21 23.88 -32.76
C ALA A 96 19.73 22.45 -32.56
N SER A 97 21.06 22.24 -32.66
CA SER A 97 21.67 20.93 -32.44
C SER A 97 21.49 20.42 -31.00
N ILE A 98 21.53 21.32 -30.01
CA ILE A 98 21.32 20.93 -28.61
C ILE A 98 19.85 20.63 -28.37
N ILE A 99 18.94 21.44 -28.92
CA ILE A 99 17.49 21.19 -28.86
C ILE A 99 17.15 19.84 -29.48
N GLU A 100 17.64 19.56 -30.68
CA GLU A 100 17.35 18.30 -31.38
C GLU A 100 17.79 17.09 -30.54
N ARG A 101 18.97 17.17 -29.92
CA ARG A 101 19.46 16.11 -29.03
C ARG A 101 18.49 15.85 -27.87
N TRP A 102 17.98 16.90 -27.22
CA TRP A 102 17.09 16.73 -26.08
C TRP A 102 15.66 16.34 -26.48
N GLU A 103 15.19 16.80 -27.64
CA GLU A 103 13.91 16.40 -28.22
C GLU A 103 13.92 14.92 -28.59
N GLN A 104 15.04 14.38 -29.09
CA GLN A 104 15.22 12.94 -29.32
C GLN A 104 15.12 12.12 -28.03
N LEU A 105 15.53 12.69 -26.90
CA LEU A 105 15.38 12.09 -25.56
C LEU A 105 13.97 12.30 -24.98
N GLY A 106 13.11 13.06 -25.67
CA GLY A 106 11.70 13.25 -25.34
C GLY A 106 11.41 14.42 -24.40
N PHE A 107 12.34 15.38 -24.26
CA PHE A 107 12.11 16.60 -23.49
C PHE A 107 11.38 17.66 -24.31
N GLU A 108 10.54 18.45 -23.65
CA GLU A 108 9.83 19.59 -24.24
C GLU A 108 10.79 20.78 -24.42
N MET A 109 10.99 21.23 -25.66
CA MET A 109 11.97 22.28 -26.02
C MET A 109 11.36 23.47 -26.77
N ASP A 110 10.04 23.54 -26.88
CA ASP A 110 9.35 24.57 -27.68
C ASP A 110 9.63 26.00 -27.21
N VAL A 111 9.81 26.20 -25.91
CA VAL A 111 10.17 27.52 -25.34
C VAL A 111 11.56 27.97 -25.79
N TRP A 112 12.50 27.03 -25.93
CA TRP A 112 13.84 27.35 -26.41
C TRP A 112 13.84 27.70 -27.90
N ARG A 113 12.99 27.07 -28.72
CA ARG A 113 12.80 27.46 -30.12
C ARG A 113 12.35 28.91 -30.24
N TYR A 114 11.38 29.32 -29.42
CA TYR A 114 10.93 30.71 -29.38
C TYR A 114 12.04 31.68 -28.92
N LYS A 115 12.82 31.30 -27.91
CA LYS A 115 13.95 32.12 -27.43
C LYS A 115 15.08 32.27 -28.45
N ILE A 116 15.35 31.24 -29.26
CA ILE A 116 16.35 31.30 -30.35
C ILE A 116 15.93 32.30 -31.42
N ASP A 117 14.64 32.33 -31.76
CA ASP A 117 14.11 33.28 -32.76
C ASP A 117 14.21 34.74 -32.28
N GLU A 118 14.18 34.99 -30.96
CA GLU A 118 14.37 36.33 -30.37
C GLU A 118 15.85 36.71 -30.21
N ASP A 119 16.63 35.90 -29.49
CA ASP A 119 18.08 36.11 -29.31
C ASP A 119 18.81 34.76 -29.07
N PRO A 120 19.48 34.18 -30.07
CA PRO A 120 20.22 32.94 -30.00
C PRO A 120 21.48 33.08 -29.13
N SER A 121 22.03 34.27 -28.92
CA SER A 121 23.24 34.46 -28.12
C SER A 121 22.92 34.34 -26.63
N GLN A 122 21.86 35.01 -26.19
CA GLN A 122 21.33 34.86 -24.84
C GLN A 122 20.77 33.45 -24.64
N ALA A 123 19.98 32.95 -25.60
CA ALA A 123 19.41 31.61 -25.54
C ALA A 123 20.50 30.52 -25.43
N LEU A 124 21.58 30.59 -26.21
CA LEU A 124 22.71 29.64 -26.10
C LEU A 124 23.34 29.67 -24.70
N THR A 125 23.49 30.87 -24.14
CA THR A 125 24.12 31.04 -22.83
C THR A 125 23.25 30.48 -21.72
N GLU A 126 21.96 30.78 -21.72
CA GLU A 126 20.99 30.22 -20.78
C GLU A 126 20.87 28.70 -20.96
N LEU A 127 20.77 28.21 -22.20
CA LEU A 127 20.63 26.80 -22.50
C LEU A 127 21.85 26.00 -22.02
N LYS A 128 23.06 26.53 -22.17
CA LYS A 128 24.29 25.92 -21.61
C LYS A 128 24.27 25.84 -20.07
N GLN A 129 23.62 26.77 -19.38
CA GLN A 129 23.43 26.69 -17.93
C GLN A 129 22.42 25.60 -17.56
N HIS A 130 21.30 25.54 -18.28
CA HIS A 130 20.26 24.52 -18.08
C HIS A 130 20.68 23.11 -18.53
N GLN A 131 21.76 22.97 -19.32
CA GLN A 131 22.26 21.68 -19.78
C GLN A 131 22.54 20.71 -18.63
N GLN A 132 23.11 21.20 -17.52
CA GLN A 132 23.40 20.36 -16.34
C GLN A 132 22.13 19.78 -15.72
N LEU A 133 21.04 20.55 -15.72
CA LEU A 133 19.74 20.10 -15.21
C LEU A 133 19.14 19.02 -16.13
N TYR A 134 19.24 19.19 -17.45
CA TYR A 134 18.77 18.18 -18.40
C TYR A 134 19.61 16.89 -18.36
N ASP A 135 20.94 17.00 -18.18
CA ASP A 135 21.81 15.84 -17.99
C ASP A 135 21.40 15.06 -16.72
N ARG A 136 21.19 15.75 -15.59
CA ARG A 136 20.72 15.15 -14.33
C ARG A 136 19.33 14.53 -14.46
N ALA A 137 18.40 15.21 -15.13
CA ALA A 137 17.06 14.70 -15.40
C ALA A 137 17.09 13.45 -16.28
N ASN A 138 17.97 13.39 -17.27
CA ASN A 138 18.13 12.22 -18.13
C ASN A 138 18.71 11.03 -17.36
N GLU A 139 19.69 11.25 -16.48
CA GLU A 139 20.19 10.19 -15.59
C GLU A 139 19.06 9.64 -14.70
N GLN A 140 18.23 10.52 -14.15
CA GLN A 140 17.05 10.11 -13.37
C GLN A 140 16.02 9.35 -14.20
N LEU A 141 15.79 9.75 -15.46
CA LEU A 141 14.92 9.01 -16.39
C LEU A 141 15.45 7.60 -16.67
N GLU A 142 16.75 7.46 -16.91
CA GLU A 142 17.39 6.15 -17.09
C GLU A 142 17.23 5.27 -15.84
N ASN A 143 17.44 5.85 -14.66
CA ASN A 143 17.25 5.15 -13.38
C ASN A 143 15.79 4.74 -13.16
N LEU A 144 14.82 5.58 -13.55
CA LEU A 144 13.39 5.26 -13.51
C LEU A 144 13.03 4.10 -14.46
N LEU A 145 13.66 4.01 -15.63
CA LEU A 145 13.44 2.90 -16.58
C LEU A 145 14.03 1.57 -16.08
N GLN A 146 15.09 1.62 -15.28
CA GLN A 146 15.71 0.43 -14.68
C GLN A 146 14.98 -0.07 -13.42
N LEU A 147 14.12 0.76 -12.81
CA LEU A 147 13.39 0.41 -11.61
C LEU A 147 12.35 -0.68 -11.89
N ASP A 148 12.40 -1.78 -11.11
CA ASP A 148 11.35 -2.79 -11.14
C ASP A 148 10.03 -2.23 -10.55
N THR A 149 9.03 -2.09 -11.41
CA THR A 149 7.68 -1.63 -11.09
C THR A 149 6.63 -2.75 -11.13
N SER A 150 7.04 -4.01 -11.30
CA SER A 150 6.16 -5.17 -11.52
C SER A 150 5.11 -5.39 -10.42
N LEU A 151 5.44 -5.03 -9.18
CA LEU A 151 4.52 -5.14 -8.04
C LEU A 151 3.69 -3.86 -7.79
N GLY A 152 3.88 -2.81 -8.58
CA GLY A 152 3.15 -1.55 -8.51
C GLY A 152 4.05 -0.31 -8.32
N GLY A 153 3.53 0.82 -8.79
CA GLY A 153 4.25 2.09 -8.90
C GLY A 153 4.41 2.58 -10.34
N GLU A 154 3.88 1.86 -11.33
CA GLU A 154 3.93 2.25 -12.74
C GLU A 154 3.37 3.66 -12.97
N GLY A 155 2.19 3.98 -12.43
CA GLY A 155 1.62 5.33 -12.56
C GLY A 155 2.41 6.43 -11.86
N GLU A 156 3.10 6.10 -10.76
CA GLU A 156 3.99 7.05 -10.06
C GLU A 156 5.29 7.29 -10.83
N VAL A 157 5.80 6.27 -11.53
CA VAL A 157 6.94 6.39 -12.45
C VAL A 157 6.52 7.20 -13.67
N GLU A 158 5.40 6.88 -14.30
CA GLU A 158 4.89 7.60 -15.47
C GLU A 158 4.66 9.08 -15.16
N HIS A 159 4.05 9.40 -14.01
CA HIS A 159 3.87 10.78 -13.58
C HIS A 159 5.21 11.52 -13.43
N ARG A 160 6.21 10.90 -12.79
CA ARG A 160 7.54 11.50 -12.61
C ARG A 160 8.32 11.59 -13.92
N THR A 161 8.18 10.61 -14.82
CA THR A 161 8.73 10.65 -16.17
C THR A 161 8.16 11.83 -16.95
N ASN A 162 6.86 12.08 -16.86
CA ASN A 162 6.24 13.25 -17.49
C ASN A 162 6.72 14.56 -16.87
N LEU A 163 6.90 14.60 -15.54
CA LEU A 163 7.43 15.77 -14.83
C LEU A 163 8.87 16.10 -15.28
N LEU A 164 9.74 15.09 -15.39
CA LEU A 164 11.13 15.26 -15.85
C LEU A 164 11.22 15.72 -17.31
N ARG A 165 10.23 15.42 -18.14
CA ARG A 165 10.18 15.85 -19.55
C ARG A 165 9.66 17.28 -19.73
N SER A 166 9.02 17.84 -18.70
CA SER A 166 8.46 19.18 -18.74
C SER A 166 9.54 20.27 -18.73
N ILE A 167 9.19 21.48 -19.14
CA ILE A 167 10.11 22.62 -19.25
C ILE A 167 10.54 23.17 -17.87
N GLU A 168 9.70 23.07 -16.84
CA GLU A 168 9.90 23.65 -15.51
C GLU A 168 10.69 22.71 -14.58
N LEU A 169 11.90 22.36 -14.99
CA LEU A 169 12.81 21.56 -14.15
C LEU A 169 13.53 22.44 -13.12
N ASP A 170 13.16 22.25 -11.87
CA ASP A 170 13.85 22.84 -10.71
C ASP A 170 14.72 21.80 -9.99
N ASP A 171 15.81 22.27 -9.39
CA ASP A 171 16.71 21.41 -8.59
C ASP A 171 15.98 20.74 -7.41
N GLN A 172 14.95 21.39 -6.85
CA GLN A 172 14.14 20.80 -5.77
C GLN A 172 13.34 19.58 -6.25
N ILE A 173 12.81 19.63 -7.47
CA ILE A 173 12.07 18.52 -8.09
C ILE A 173 13.03 17.38 -8.39
N LEU A 174 14.21 17.69 -8.93
CA LEU A 174 15.26 16.70 -9.19
C LEU A 174 15.71 16.02 -7.88
N ASP A 175 15.93 16.77 -6.81
CA ASP A 175 16.28 16.21 -5.50
C ASP A 175 15.16 15.31 -4.93
N GLU A 176 13.89 15.69 -5.10
CA GLU A 176 12.75 14.88 -4.67
C GLU A 176 12.70 13.55 -5.44
N ILE A 177 12.84 13.61 -6.76
CA ILE A 177 12.80 12.43 -7.62
C ILE A 177 13.98 11.51 -7.33
N GLU A 178 15.18 12.05 -7.13
CA GLU A 178 16.37 11.28 -6.75
C GLU A 178 16.14 10.52 -5.44
N ARG A 179 15.70 11.22 -4.38
CA ARG A 179 15.38 10.61 -3.10
C ARG A 179 14.29 9.54 -3.23
N TRP A 180 13.31 9.75 -4.11
CA TRP A 180 12.26 8.77 -4.37
C TRP A 180 12.82 7.53 -5.06
N ILE A 181 13.67 7.70 -6.08
CA ILE A 181 14.37 6.60 -6.78
C ILE A 181 15.23 5.82 -5.79
N GLU A 182 16.04 6.48 -4.96
CA GLU A 182 16.86 5.85 -3.93
C GLU A 182 16.01 5.04 -2.95
N LYS A 183 14.93 5.62 -2.40
CA LYS A 183 14.01 4.90 -1.51
C LYS A 183 13.40 3.68 -2.20
N LYS A 184 12.99 3.81 -3.45
CA LYS A 184 12.38 2.72 -4.23
C LYS A 184 13.38 1.62 -4.56
N THR A 185 14.60 1.96 -4.98
CA THR A 185 15.68 1.00 -5.25
C THR A 185 16.06 0.23 -4.00
N ILE A 186 16.24 0.91 -2.86
CA ILE A 186 16.52 0.29 -1.55
C ILE A 186 15.38 -0.66 -1.17
N ARG A 187 14.13 -0.23 -1.27
CA ARG A 187 12.95 -1.05 -1.00
C ARG A 187 12.91 -2.30 -1.88
N ASN A 188 13.11 -2.16 -3.18
CA ASN A 188 13.11 -3.27 -4.12
C ASN A 188 14.25 -4.27 -3.80
N ALA A 189 15.44 -3.76 -3.47
CA ALA A 189 16.57 -4.59 -3.05
C ALA A 189 16.28 -5.35 -1.74
N ARG A 190 15.70 -4.68 -0.74
CA ARG A 190 15.27 -5.31 0.52
C ARG A 190 14.23 -6.39 0.27
N HIS A 191 13.22 -6.11 -0.53
CA HIS A 191 12.18 -7.08 -0.86
C HIS A 191 12.75 -8.29 -1.61
N ARG A 192 13.64 -8.07 -2.58
CA ARG A 192 14.32 -9.15 -3.29
C ARG A 192 15.16 -10.02 -2.35
N ARG A 193 15.89 -9.44 -1.40
CA ARG A 193 16.63 -10.17 -0.36
C ARG A 193 15.69 -10.99 0.54
N MET A 194 14.55 -10.42 0.92
CA MET A 194 13.54 -11.13 1.72
C MET A 194 12.99 -12.35 0.97
N LEU A 195 12.58 -12.19 -0.29
CA LEU A 195 12.10 -13.32 -1.11
C LEU A 195 13.22 -14.35 -1.34
N GLN A 196 14.47 -13.91 -1.48
CA GLN A 196 15.62 -14.80 -1.58
C GLN A 196 15.83 -15.63 -0.31
N SER A 197 15.74 -15.02 0.87
CA SER A 197 15.89 -15.76 2.13
C SER A 197 14.75 -16.78 2.32
N GLU A 198 13.52 -16.43 1.94
CA GLU A 198 12.39 -17.37 1.94
C GLU A 198 12.59 -18.52 0.94
N TRP A 199 13.09 -18.22 -0.26
CA TRP A 199 13.41 -19.23 -1.27
C TRP A 199 14.52 -20.18 -0.78
N GLU A 200 15.59 -19.64 -0.19
CA GLU A 200 16.67 -20.45 0.39
C GLU A 200 16.15 -21.34 1.52
N GLN A 201 15.25 -20.84 2.37
CA GLN A 201 14.59 -21.66 3.38
C GLN A 201 13.72 -22.77 2.75
N ALA A 202 13.02 -22.46 1.67
CA ALA A 202 12.24 -23.44 0.92
C ALA A 202 13.13 -24.52 0.26
N VAL A 203 14.29 -24.14 -0.28
CA VAL A 203 15.30 -25.05 -0.84
C VAL A 203 15.88 -25.94 0.27
N ARG A 204 16.23 -25.38 1.43
CA ARG A 204 16.68 -26.16 2.61
C ARG A 204 15.64 -27.18 3.07
N LYS A 205 14.35 -26.83 2.96
CA LYS A 205 13.21 -27.73 3.25
C LYS A 205 12.96 -28.75 2.12
N GLY A 206 13.74 -28.72 1.03
CA GLY A 206 13.63 -29.62 -0.13
C GLY A 206 12.40 -29.37 -0.99
N LYS A 207 11.79 -28.19 -0.90
CA LYS A 207 10.53 -27.86 -1.59
C LYS A 207 10.74 -27.13 -2.91
N ALA A 208 11.86 -26.42 -3.06
CA ALA A 208 12.16 -25.57 -4.19
C ALA A 208 13.47 -25.98 -4.89
N ASN A 209 13.62 -25.57 -6.14
CA ASN A 209 14.82 -25.82 -6.94
C ASN A 209 15.84 -24.68 -6.77
N PRO A 210 17.14 -24.99 -6.57
CA PRO A 210 18.16 -23.96 -6.39
C PRO A 210 18.49 -23.17 -7.66
N ASP A 211 18.21 -23.72 -8.85
CA ASP A 211 18.65 -23.15 -10.14
C ASP A 211 17.67 -22.12 -10.74
N GLN A 212 16.55 -21.85 -10.06
CA GLN A 212 15.54 -20.93 -10.58
C GLN A 212 15.94 -19.48 -10.27
N SER A 213 16.15 -18.68 -11.33
CA SER A 213 16.43 -17.25 -11.23
C SER A 213 15.22 -16.43 -11.68
N PHE A 214 14.98 -15.32 -11.00
CA PHE A 214 13.86 -14.42 -11.25
C PHE A 214 14.38 -13.04 -11.68
N GLN A 215 13.88 -12.52 -12.81
CA GLN A 215 14.21 -11.17 -13.26
C GLN A 215 13.41 -10.16 -12.43
N ASP A 216 12.08 -10.32 -12.41
CA ASP A 216 11.15 -9.39 -11.74
C ASP A 216 10.70 -9.89 -10.37
N LEU A 217 10.42 -8.97 -9.46
CA LEU A 217 9.91 -9.28 -8.12
C LEU A 217 8.52 -9.94 -8.17
N TYR A 218 7.64 -9.57 -9.10
CA TYR A 218 6.33 -10.22 -9.24
C TYR A 218 6.44 -11.72 -9.55
N SER A 219 7.29 -12.07 -10.51
CA SER A 219 7.54 -13.48 -10.88
C SER A 219 8.08 -14.30 -9.70
N PHE A 220 8.85 -13.64 -8.84
CA PHE A 220 9.41 -14.25 -7.64
C PHE A 220 8.33 -14.51 -6.59
N GLU A 221 7.46 -13.53 -6.31
CA GLU A 221 6.31 -13.72 -5.42
C GLU A 221 5.38 -14.83 -5.90
N GLU A 222 5.07 -14.87 -7.20
CA GLU A 222 4.18 -15.90 -7.77
C GLU A 222 4.77 -17.31 -7.59
N ALA A 223 6.07 -17.46 -7.80
CA ALA A 223 6.77 -18.73 -7.58
C ALA A 223 6.69 -19.17 -6.11
N LEU A 224 6.94 -18.27 -5.16
CA LEU A 224 6.81 -18.54 -3.73
C LEU A 224 5.36 -18.87 -3.34
N ALA A 225 4.38 -18.11 -3.82
CA ALA A 225 2.96 -18.35 -3.57
C ALA A 225 2.51 -19.71 -4.12
N SER A 226 3.01 -20.12 -5.30
CA SER A 226 2.73 -21.44 -5.87
C SER A 226 3.27 -22.56 -4.99
N LEU A 227 4.44 -22.35 -4.38
CA LEU A 227 5.07 -23.29 -3.46
C LEU A 227 4.24 -23.44 -2.18
N GLU A 228 3.82 -22.32 -1.59
CA GLU A 228 2.98 -22.32 -0.40
C GLU A 228 1.65 -23.03 -0.65
N ASN A 229 0.98 -22.73 -1.77
CA ASN A 229 -0.27 -23.38 -2.15
C ASN A 229 -0.11 -24.89 -2.31
N ASN A 230 1.00 -25.36 -2.88
CA ASN A 230 1.31 -26.79 -2.97
C ASN A 230 1.53 -27.42 -1.59
N THR A 231 2.22 -26.73 -0.68
CA THR A 231 2.38 -27.22 0.70
C THR A 231 1.05 -27.28 1.44
N HIS A 232 0.17 -26.29 1.26
CA HIS A 232 -1.14 -26.25 1.88
C HIS A 232 -2.03 -27.40 1.37
N LYS A 233 -2.04 -27.64 0.06
CA LYS A 233 -2.72 -28.81 -0.54
C LYS A 233 -2.20 -30.14 0.02
N MET A 234 -0.88 -30.28 0.18
CA MET A 234 -0.29 -31.48 0.77
C MET A 234 -0.70 -31.66 2.23
N ASN A 235 -0.67 -30.59 3.03
CA ASN A 235 -1.10 -30.63 4.43
C ASN A 235 -2.59 -30.96 4.58
N GLN A 236 -3.45 -30.42 3.71
CA GLN A 236 -4.87 -30.77 3.69
C GLN A 236 -5.09 -32.26 3.37
N ARG A 237 -4.33 -32.82 2.42
CA ARG A 237 -4.38 -34.26 2.10
C ARG A 237 -3.94 -35.11 3.29
N ILE A 238 -2.85 -34.75 3.96
CA ILE A 238 -2.37 -35.44 5.16
C ILE A 238 -3.40 -35.36 6.29
N SER A 239 -4.02 -34.21 6.51
CA SER A 239 -5.05 -34.04 7.55
C SER A 239 -6.31 -34.87 7.27
N LYS A 240 -6.76 -34.91 6.01
CA LYS A 240 -7.86 -35.80 5.57
C LYS A 240 -7.52 -37.26 5.80
N SER A 241 -6.30 -37.69 5.44
CA SER A 241 -5.81 -39.06 5.68
C SER A 241 -5.76 -39.39 7.18
N LYS A 242 -5.22 -38.51 8.03
CA LYS A 242 -5.20 -38.70 9.48
C LYS A 242 -6.60 -38.76 10.09
N ALA A 243 -7.52 -37.93 9.62
CA ALA A 243 -8.92 -37.98 10.04
C ALA A 243 -9.58 -39.30 9.61
N PHE A 244 -9.28 -39.79 8.40
CA PHE A 244 -9.74 -41.07 7.90
C PHE A 244 -9.20 -42.24 8.73
N GLU A 245 -7.91 -42.25 9.06
CA GLU A 245 -7.30 -43.24 9.96
C GLU A 245 -7.90 -43.17 11.37
N ARG A 246 -8.20 -41.98 11.89
CA ARG A 246 -8.89 -41.82 13.18
C ARG A 246 -10.29 -42.41 13.16
N THR A 247 -11.04 -42.27 12.06
CA THR A 247 -12.34 -42.94 11.94
C THR A 247 -12.20 -44.45 11.92
N LYS A 248 -11.15 -44.99 11.29
CA LYS A 248 -10.83 -46.42 11.28
C LYS A 248 -10.56 -46.95 12.70
N THR A 249 -9.74 -46.24 13.48
CA THR A 249 -9.42 -46.66 14.85
C THR A 249 -10.65 -46.64 15.76
N GLU A 250 -11.54 -45.66 15.61
CA GLU A 250 -12.82 -45.64 16.34
C GLU A 250 -13.76 -46.77 15.91
N LEU A 251 -13.82 -47.13 14.61
CA LEU A 251 -14.59 -48.29 14.15
C LEU A 251 -14.07 -49.60 14.75
N LEU A 252 -12.75 -49.82 14.76
CA LEU A 252 -12.12 -50.98 15.38
C LEU A 252 -12.34 -51.02 16.89
N ARG A 253 -12.36 -49.85 17.54
CA ARG A 253 -12.71 -49.73 18.97
C ARG A 253 -14.16 -50.13 19.23
N MET A 254 -15.08 -49.79 18.33
CA MET A 254 -16.47 -50.21 18.42
C MET A 254 -16.64 -51.72 18.15
N GLU A 255 -15.88 -52.28 17.21
CA GLU A 255 -15.82 -53.73 17.01
C GLU A 255 -15.35 -54.45 18.29
N GLY A 256 -14.33 -53.91 18.96
CA GLY A 256 -13.88 -54.40 20.28
C GLY A 256 -14.91 -54.30 21.41
N ARG A 257 -15.95 -53.44 21.27
CA ARG A 257 -17.10 -53.35 22.19
C ARG A 257 -18.25 -54.31 21.82
N GLY A 258 -18.06 -55.14 20.79
CA GLY A 258 -19.03 -56.14 20.34
C GLY A 258 -20.01 -55.66 19.26
N TRP A 259 -19.76 -54.50 18.64
CA TRP A 259 -20.53 -54.05 17.47
C TRP A 259 -20.06 -54.76 16.20
N ASN A 260 -20.99 -55.10 15.31
CA ASN A 260 -20.67 -55.60 13.97
C ASN A 260 -20.42 -54.41 13.04
N MET A 261 -19.15 -54.06 12.85
CA MET A 261 -18.71 -52.91 12.02
C MET A 261 -18.24 -53.30 10.62
N GLY A 262 -18.37 -54.57 10.22
CA GLY A 262 -17.75 -55.09 9.00
C GLY A 262 -18.18 -54.36 7.72
N ASP A 263 -19.44 -53.97 7.61
CA ASP A 263 -19.94 -53.23 6.44
C ASP A 263 -19.41 -51.78 6.39
N LEU A 264 -19.29 -51.12 7.55
CA LEU A 264 -18.71 -49.78 7.65
C LEU A 264 -17.20 -49.78 7.42
N LEU A 265 -16.49 -50.82 7.85
CA LEU A 265 -15.06 -51.00 7.57
C LEU A 265 -14.81 -51.25 6.08
N ARG A 266 -15.67 -52.03 5.40
CA ARG A 266 -15.58 -52.21 3.94
C ARG A 266 -15.85 -50.91 3.18
N LEU A 267 -16.82 -50.11 3.60
CA LEU A 267 -17.09 -48.80 3.02
C LEU A 267 -15.95 -47.80 3.29
N HIS A 268 -15.28 -47.93 4.44
CA HIS A 268 -14.08 -47.16 4.79
C HIS A 268 -12.90 -47.54 3.87
N GLU A 269 -12.66 -48.83 3.64
CA GLU A 269 -11.57 -49.28 2.74
C GLU A 269 -11.74 -48.83 1.29
N GLN A 270 -12.99 -48.56 0.85
CA GLN A 270 -13.30 -48.07 -0.49
C GLN A 270 -13.24 -46.54 -0.64
N GLU A 271 -12.93 -45.79 0.43
CA GLU A 271 -12.88 -44.31 0.46
C GLU A 271 -14.10 -43.61 -0.20
N SER A 272 -15.31 -44.18 -0.06
CA SER A 272 -16.52 -43.60 -0.65
C SER A 272 -17.07 -42.43 0.17
N LEU A 273 -17.60 -41.39 -0.49
CA LEU A 273 -18.36 -40.32 0.18
C LEU A 273 -19.57 -40.85 0.95
N ASP A 274 -20.13 -41.99 0.51
CA ASP A 274 -21.24 -42.66 1.18
C ASP A 274 -20.86 -43.13 2.59
N PHE A 275 -19.57 -43.39 2.84
CA PHE A 275 -19.07 -43.77 4.16
C PHE A 275 -19.46 -42.72 5.21
N PHE A 276 -19.22 -41.43 4.96
CA PHE A 276 -19.49 -40.39 5.97
C PHE A 276 -20.98 -40.24 6.28
N TYR A 277 -21.84 -40.36 5.26
CA TYR A 277 -23.29 -40.33 5.45
C TYR A 277 -23.78 -41.52 6.29
N HIS A 278 -23.34 -42.72 5.95
CA HIS A 278 -23.68 -43.94 6.67
C HIS A 278 -23.07 -43.99 8.07
N TYR A 279 -21.85 -43.48 8.23
CA TYR A 279 -21.15 -43.37 9.50
C TYR A 279 -21.88 -42.43 10.47
N SER A 280 -22.23 -41.20 10.04
CA SER A 280 -22.96 -40.26 10.90
C SER A 280 -24.29 -40.85 11.37
N ARG A 281 -25.06 -41.43 10.44
CA ARG A 281 -26.36 -42.05 10.76
C ARG A 281 -26.22 -43.26 11.70
N ALA A 282 -25.18 -44.06 11.51
CA ALA A 282 -24.86 -45.18 12.38
C ALA A 282 -24.45 -44.71 13.79
N MET A 283 -23.64 -43.67 13.91
CA MET A 283 -23.23 -43.11 15.20
C MET A 283 -24.41 -42.49 15.96
N ASP A 284 -25.31 -41.80 15.26
CA ASP A 284 -26.56 -41.30 15.85
C ASP A 284 -27.43 -42.44 16.39
N ALA A 285 -27.56 -43.53 15.63
CA ALA A 285 -28.32 -44.71 16.06
C ALA A 285 -27.67 -45.41 17.27
N THR A 286 -26.34 -45.53 17.30
CA THR A 286 -25.64 -46.14 18.44
C THR A 286 -25.81 -45.35 19.73
N SER A 287 -25.89 -44.01 19.67
CA SER A 287 -26.20 -43.17 20.83
C SER A 287 -27.58 -43.45 21.42
N ARG A 288 -28.55 -43.90 20.60
CA ARG A 288 -29.94 -44.15 20.98
C ARG A 288 -30.23 -45.62 21.32
N ILE A 289 -29.23 -46.50 21.35
CA ILE A 289 -29.41 -47.94 21.55
C ILE A 289 -30.28 -48.29 22.77
N ASN A 290 -30.12 -47.58 23.88
CA ASN A 290 -30.90 -47.80 25.11
C ASN A 290 -32.41 -47.59 24.89
N THR A 291 -32.79 -46.61 24.08
CA THR A 291 -34.20 -46.32 23.79
C THR A 291 -34.81 -47.36 22.86
N ILE A 292 -34.05 -47.77 21.85
CA ILE A 292 -34.45 -48.81 20.88
C ILE A 292 -34.63 -50.14 21.61
N GLN A 293 -33.72 -50.48 22.51
CA GLN A 293 -33.79 -51.74 23.26
C GLN A 293 -34.91 -51.80 24.28
N ARG A 294 -35.24 -50.69 24.96
CA ARG A 294 -36.44 -50.63 25.81
C ARG A 294 -37.70 -50.90 24.99
N ARG A 295 -37.78 -50.36 23.78
CA ARG A 295 -38.92 -50.57 22.86
C ARG A 295 -38.97 -52.00 22.34
N LEU A 296 -37.83 -52.60 22.03
CA LEU A 296 -37.76 -54.01 21.59
C LEU A 296 -38.07 -54.97 22.74
N ALA A 297 -37.60 -54.70 23.97
CA ALA A 297 -37.88 -55.53 25.14
C ALA A 297 -39.36 -55.54 25.54
N ALA A 298 -40.11 -54.48 25.20
CA ALA A 298 -41.54 -54.39 25.47
C ALA A 298 -42.42 -55.17 24.47
N LEU A 299 -41.83 -55.81 23.45
CA LEU A 299 -42.57 -56.59 22.45
C LEU A 299 -42.78 -58.03 22.92
N ASP A 300 -43.95 -58.60 22.57
CA ASP A 300 -44.32 -59.99 22.86
C ASP A 300 -43.61 -60.97 21.89
N TRP A 301 -42.32 -61.22 22.13
CA TRP A 301 -41.51 -62.13 21.31
C TRP A 301 -41.89 -63.61 21.41
N CYS A 302 -42.72 -63.98 22.38
CA CYS A 302 -43.29 -65.34 22.53
C CYS A 302 -44.10 -65.80 21.30
N ARG A 303 -44.45 -64.88 20.40
CA ARG A 303 -45.25 -65.12 19.19
C ARG A 303 -44.41 -65.37 17.93
N ASP A 304 -43.11 -65.08 17.95
CA ASP A 304 -42.19 -65.32 16.83
C ASP A 304 -40.74 -65.38 17.33
N VAL A 305 -40.29 -66.58 17.69
CA VAL A 305 -38.96 -66.79 18.30
C VAL A 305 -37.84 -66.61 17.28
N LYS A 306 -38.07 -66.97 16.02
CA LYS A 306 -37.08 -66.84 14.93
C LYS A 306 -36.76 -65.37 14.67
N ARG A 307 -37.79 -64.54 14.55
CA ARG A 307 -37.61 -63.10 14.32
C ARG A 307 -37.00 -62.39 15.52
N ALA A 308 -37.25 -62.86 16.74
CA ALA A 308 -36.59 -62.37 17.94
C ALA A 308 -35.07 -62.64 17.89
N HIS A 309 -34.67 -63.83 17.41
CA HIS A 309 -33.26 -64.17 17.21
C HIS A 309 -32.61 -63.30 16.13
N ASP A 310 -33.25 -63.14 14.98
CA ASP A 310 -32.72 -62.30 13.88
C ASP A 310 -32.51 -60.85 14.33
N VAL A 311 -33.50 -60.28 15.03
CA VAL A 311 -33.42 -58.92 15.57
C VAL A 311 -32.31 -58.80 16.61
N SER A 312 -32.05 -59.85 17.40
CA SER A 312 -30.95 -59.85 18.36
C SER A 312 -29.56 -59.80 17.71
N ILE A 313 -29.44 -60.34 16.49
CA ILE A 313 -28.22 -60.27 15.67
C ILE A 313 -28.14 -58.89 15.01
N ASP A 314 -29.22 -58.42 14.42
CA ASP A 314 -29.27 -57.14 13.68
C ASP A 314 -29.05 -55.92 14.58
N VAL A 315 -29.45 -55.98 15.85
CA VAL A 315 -29.20 -54.92 16.85
C VAL A 315 -27.71 -54.66 17.07
N ARG A 316 -26.84 -55.63 16.76
CA ARG A 316 -25.38 -55.47 16.86
C ARG A 316 -24.77 -54.72 15.68
N ASN A 317 -25.48 -54.56 14.56
CA ASN A 317 -25.02 -53.78 13.40
C ASN A 317 -25.57 -52.35 13.48
N PRO A 318 -24.73 -51.30 13.59
CA PRO A 318 -25.20 -49.91 13.65
C PRO A 318 -26.01 -49.44 12.44
N LEU A 319 -25.76 -49.99 11.25
CA LEU A 319 -26.50 -49.62 10.03
C LEU A 319 -27.93 -50.16 10.06
N GLU A 320 -28.09 -51.40 10.52
CA GLU A 320 -29.40 -52.03 10.68
C GLU A 320 -30.14 -51.49 11.91
N LEU A 321 -29.44 -51.03 12.95
CA LEU A 321 -30.07 -50.42 14.13
C LEU A 321 -30.98 -49.25 13.75
N ALA A 322 -30.54 -48.38 12.84
CA ALA A 322 -31.35 -47.28 12.32
C ALA A 322 -32.57 -47.77 11.52
N ARG A 323 -32.47 -48.93 10.85
CA ARG A 323 -33.58 -49.55 10.10
C ARG A 323 -34.56 -50.26 11.04
N ILE A 324 -34.08 -50.90 12.09
CA ILE A 324 -34.90 -51.58 13.10
C ILE A 324 -35.79 -50.57 13.80
N GLU A 325 -35.26 -49.40 14.19
CA GLU A 325 -36.05 -48.35 14.85
C GLU A 325 -37.30 -47.96 14.03
N GLN A 326 -37.14 -47.86 12.70
CA GLN A 326 -38.23 -47.56 11.77
C GLN A 326 -39.19 -48.74 11.58
N LYS A 327 -38.70 -49.97 11.69
CA LYS A 327 -39.47 -51.22 11.53
C LYS A 327 -40.24 -51.64 12.78
N ILE A 328 -39.96 -51.09 13.98
CA ILE A 328 -40.65 -51.42 15.24
C ILE A 328 -42.19 -51.41 15.11
N PRO A 329 -42.85 -50.38 14.53
CA PRO A 329 -44.31 -50.37 14.38
C PRO A 329 -44.85 -51.50 13.50
N ALA A 330 -44.13 -51.86 12.44
CA ALA A 330 -44.49 -52.98 11.57
C ALA A 330 -44.33 -54.32 12.29
N MET A 331 -43.31 -54.45 13.14
CA MET A 331 -43.07 -55.63 13.96
C MET A 331 -44.15 -55.80 15.03
N ILE A 332 -44.63 -54.72 15.66
CA ILE A 332 -45.78 -54.75 16.57
C ILE A 332 -47.01 -55.33 15.87
N ARG A 333 -47.34 -54.83 14.67
CA ARG A 333 -48.48 -55.33 13.88
C ARG A 333 -48.32 -56.82 13.55
N HIS A 334 -47.12 -57.23 13.15
CA HIS A 334 -46.83 -58.63 12.81
C HIS A 334 -46.95 -59.57 14.01
N LEU A 335 -46.42 -59.19 15.18
CA LEU A 335 -46.53 -59.98 16.41
C LEU A 335 -47.99 -60.05 16.89
N SER A 336 -48.76 -58.98 16.74
CA SER A 336 -50.17 -58.97 17.15
C SER A 336 -51.07 -59.95 16.36
N ALA A 337 -50.70 -60.26 15.11
CA ALA A 337 -51.48 -61.10 14.20
C ALA A 337 -51.21 -62.62 14.33
N ARG A 338 -50.20 -63.03 15.11
CA ARG A 338 -49.78 -64.43 15.23
C ARG A 338 -50.18 -65.07 16.58
N PRO A 339 -50.47 -66.39 16.59
CA PRO A 339 -50.65 -67.14 17.84
C PRO A 339 -49.31 -67.32 18.59
N ILE A 340 -49.38 -67.66 19.87
CA ILE A 340 -48.20 -67.82 20.73
C ILE A 340 -47.49 -69.15 20.39
N GLU A 341 -46.20 -69.08 20.05
CA GLU A 341 -45.37 -70.25 19.69
C GLU A 341 -44.74 -70.89 20.93
N ASP A 342 -44.16 -70.09 21.85
CA ASP A 342 -43.55 -70.58 23.08
C ASP A 342 -43.84 -69.60 24.24
N LYS A 343 -44.47 -70.10 25.31
CA LYS A 343 -44.84 -69.32 26.50
C LYS A 343 -43.66 -69.03 27.43
N SER A 344 -42.55 -69.75 27.28
CA SER A 344 -41.38 -69.67 28.17
C SER A 344 -40.26 -68.76 27.64
N TYR A 345 -40.37 -68.29 26.40
CA TYR A 345 -39.33 -67.49 25.76
C TYR A 345 -39.24 -66.09 26.37
N LYS A 346 -38.03 -65.67 26.74
CA LYS A 346 -37.70 -64.31 27.17
C LYS A 346 -36.65 -63.72 26.25
N TYR A 347 -36.91 -62.52 25.76
CA TYR A 347 -35.95 -61.80 24.92
C TYR A 347 -34.79 -61.27 25.75
N THR A 348 -33.56 -61.68 25.41
CA THR A 348 -32.35 -61.20 26.07
C THR A 348 -31.88 -59.90 25.42
N VAL A 349 -31.90 -58.83 26.19
CA VAL A 349 -31.45 -57.51 25.75
C VAL A 349 -29.92 -57.47 25.76
N TRP A 350 -29.29 -57.31 24.58
CA TRP A 350 -27.84 -57.19 24.45
C TRP A 350 -27.41 -55.74 24.68
N LEU A 351 -26.59 -55.39 25.67
CA LEU A 351 -25.96 -54.06 25.73
C LEU A 351 -24.46 -54.18 25.40
N PRO A 352 -23.86 -53.16 24.74
CA PRO A 352 -22.42 -53.14 24.52
C PRO A 352 -21.68 -53.13 25.87
N GLU A 353 -20.78 -54.09 26.08
CA GLU A 353 -20.01 -54.20 27.32
C GLU A 353 -18.99 -53.06 27.43
N GLN A 354 -19.11 -52.24 28.48
CA GLN A 354 -18.03 -51.33 28.87
C GLN A 354 -16.96 -52.15 29.60
N ARG A 355 -15.99 -52.70 28.88
CA ARG A 355 -14.75 -53.12 29.55
C ARG A 355 -14.05 -51.86 30.09
N PRO A 356 -13.64 -51.81 31.36
CA PRO A 356 -12.74 -50.75 31.82
C PRO A 356 -11.40 -50.99 31.12
N ILE A 357 -11.13 -50.20 30.09
CA ILE A 357 -9.82 -50.16 29.47
C ILE A 357 -9.03 -49.13 30.28
N LEU A 358 -7.98 -49.57 30.96
CA LEU A 358 -6.90 -48.65 31.33
C LEU A 358 -6.36 -48.10 30.03
N LEU A 359 -6.72 -46.86 29.68
CA LEU A 359 -6.02 -46.14 28.62
C LEU A 359 -4.54 -46.14 29.02
N PRO A 360 -3.60 -46.60 28.17
CA PRO A 360 -2.29 -45.98 28.18
C PRO A 360 -2.57 -44.49 28.01
N GLU A 361 -2.17 -43.68 28.99
CA GLU A 361 -2.24 -42.24 28.89
C GLU A 361 -1.82 -41.87 27.47
N GLU A 362 -2.73 -41.25 26.70
CA GLU A 362 -2.29 -40.46 25.57
C GLU A 362 -1.18 -39.61 26.17
N GLN A 363 0.06 -39.87 25.74
CA GLN A 363 1.20 -39.08 26.14
C GLN A 363 0.75 -37.66 25.96
N SER A 364 0.47 -37.05 27.11
CA SER A 364 0.00 -35.70 27.22
C SER A 364 0.91 -34.94 26.31
N ARG A 365 0.30 -34.25 25.33
CA ARG A 365 0.91 -33.22 24.50
C ARG A 365 2.20 -32.81 25.20
N THR A 366 3.32 -33.34 24.73
CA THR A 366 4.59 -32.85 25.19
C THR A 366 4.51 -31.40 24.81
N ASN A 367 4.30 -30.55 25.82
CA ASN A 367 4.67 -29.15 25.75
C ASN A 367 6.11 -29.23 25.28
N GLN A 368 6.32 -29.06 23.98
CA GLN A 368 7.60 -28.67 23.45
C GLN A 368 7.81 -27.30 24.08
N VAL A 369 8.46 -27.31 25.24
CA VAL A 369 9.20 -26.16 25.69
C VAL A 369 10.16 -25.88 24.55
N LEU A 370 9.81 -24.86 23.77
CA LEU A 370 10.73 -24.20 22.86
C LEU A 370 11.93 -23.83 23.72
N LEU A 371 13.00 -24.63 23.61
CA LEU A 371 14.31 -24.14 23.96
C LEU A 371 14.51 -22.89 23.09
N PRO A 372 14.83 -21.72 23.68
CA PRO A 372 15.19 -20.56 22.88
C PRO A 372 16.42 -20.96 22.06
N VAL A 373 16.21 -21.21 20.77
CA VAL A 373 17.28 -21.21 19.79
C VAL A 373 17.83 -19.79 19.87
N GLN A 374 19.03 -19.65 20.41
CA GLN A 374 19.77 -18.39 20.27
C GLN A 374 19.90 -18.13 18.78
N PRO A 375 19.45 -16.96 18.28
CA PRO A 375 19.60 -16.68 16.87
C PRO A 375 21.07 -16.34 16.61
N GLU A 376 21.71 -17.03 15.66
CA GLU A 376 23.01 -16.64 15.08
C GLU A 376 22.86 -15.44 14.12
N THR A 377 21.96 -14.49 14.43
CA THR A 377 21.59 -13.37 13.55
C THR A 377 22.27 -12.07 13.93
N THR A 378 23.33 -12.08 14.75
CA THR A 378 24.00 -10.84 15.18
C THR A 378 24.68 -10.10 14.02
N LEU A 379 24.98 -10.78 12.91
CA LEU A 379 25.59 -10.18 11.72
C LEU A 379 24.56 -9.48 10.82
N GLU A 380 23.38 -10.10 10.65
CA GLU A 380 22.29 -9.54 9.83
C GLU A 380 21.61 -8.38 10.59
N GLU A 381 21.49 -8.51 11.91
CA GLU A 381 21.10 -7.46 12.88
C GLU A 381 22.06 -6.26 12.84
N ALA A 382 23.38 -6.49 12.79
CA ALA A 382 24.36 -5.40 12.68
C ALA A 382 24.26 -4.68 11.34
N HIS A 383 23.98 -5.39 10.24
CA HIS A 383 23.80 -4.76 8.93
C HIS A 383 22.49 -3.98 8.82
N GLU A 384 21.40 -4.47 9.39
CA GLU A 384 20.11 -3.77 9.43
C GLU A 384 20.19 -2.53 10.34
N ALA A 385 20.79 -2.66 11.53
CA ALA A 385 20.99 -1.54 12.46
C ALA A 385 21.97 -0.47 11.93
N MET A 386 23.02 -0.86 11.20
CA MET A 386 23.91 0.10 10.54
C MET A 386 23.20 0.88 9.43
N LEU A 387 22.32 0.23 8.66
CA LEU A 387 21.53 0.89 7.63
C LEU A 387 20.43 1.79 8.24
N GLU A 388 19.84 1.39 9.37
CA GLU A 388 18.89 2.20 10.15
C GLU A 388 19.54 3.49 10.67
N ALA A 389 20.76 3.40 11.22
CA ALA A 389 21.52 4.56 11.67
C ALA A 389 21.95 5.51 10.53
N MET A 390 22.14 5.01 9.31
CA MET A 390 22.43 5.83 8.14
C MET A 390 21.20 6.59 7.62
N GLU A 391 19.99 6.03 7.75
CA GLU A 391 18.74 6.70 7.38
C GLU A 391 18.31 7.77 8.41
N GLU A 392 18.52 7.53 9.71
CA GLU A 392 18.24 8.54 10.76
C GLU A 392 19.14 9.78 10.64
N GLY A 393 20.37 9.62 10.14
CA GLY A 393 21.30 10.72 9.88
C GLY A 393 20.88 11.68 8.77
N ALA A 394 19.98 11.28 7.87
CA ALA A 394 19.49 12.13 6.79
C ALA A 394 18.32 13.05 7.21
N ASN A 395 17.68 12.78 8.35
CA ASN A 395 16.50 13.51 8.83
C ASN A 395 16.71 14.25 10.17
N GLY A 396 17.95 14.37 10.65
CA GLY A 396 18.25 15.08 11.89
C GLY A 396 19.62 15.74 11.90
N GLU A 397 19.67 17.04 11.61
CA GLU A 397 20.72 17.89 12.17
C GLU A 397 20.57 17.94 13.69
N THR A 398 21.14 16.96 14.39
CA THR A 398 21.39 17.06 15.83
C THR A 398 22.87 17.13 16.09
N LYS A 399 23.28 18.34 16.51
CA LYS A 399 24.58 18.68 17.11
C LYS A 399 25.12 17.56 17.98
N VAL A 400 26.22 16.97 17.52
CA VAL A 400 27.14 16.24 18.39
C VAL A 400 27.78 17.24 19.35
N THR A 401 27.65 17.02 20.65
CA THR A 401 28.60 17.57 21.64
C THR A 401 28.83 16.56 22.74
N HIS A 402 30.05 16.04 22.80
CA HIS A 402 30.52 15.14 23.86
C HIS A 402 30.84 15.89 25.16
N SER A 403 30.57 15.21 26.29
CA SER A 403 31.23 15.33 27.62
C SER A 403 30.88 16.60 28.42
N GLN A 404 30.50 16.61 29.71
CA GLN A 404 30.98 15.82 30.84
C GLN A 404 30.09 16.06 32.09
N VAL A 405 30.23 15.18 33.08
CA VAL A 405 29.54 15.11 34.38
C VAL A 405 30.06 16.21 35.35
N ASN A 406 29.18 16.89 36.09
CA ASN A 406 29.24 17.07 37.56
C ASN A 406 28.18 18.04 38.14
N ASP A 407 27.47 17.48 39.12
CA ASP A 407 27.05 18.02 40.44
C ASP A 407 25.97 19.11 40.61
N ALA A 408 25.24 18.92 41.72
CA ALA A 408 23.96 19.48 42.10
C ALA A 408 23.98 20.95 42.57
N THR A 409 22.82 21.65 42.46
CA THR A 409 22.16 22.40 43.56
C THR A 409 20.87 23.14 43.11
N GLN A 410 19.75 22.75 43.75
CA GLN A 410 18.60 23.49 44.28
C GLN A 410 17.90 24.69 43.56
N ARG A 411 16.57 24.49 43.42
CA ARG A 411 15.41 25.33 43.83
C ARG A 411 14.96 26.57 43.03
N LYS A 412 13.81 26.37 42.34
CA LYS A 412 12.49 27.06 42.44
C LYS A 412 12.35 28.53 41.93
N PRO A 413 11.11 29.02 41.67
CA PRO A 413 10.69 29.50 40.34
C PRO A 413 10.19 30.96 40.34
N GLU A 414 10.08 31.58 39.17
CA GLU A 414 9.37 32.86 39.04
C GLU A 414 8.39 32.85 37.86
N SER A 415 7.15 33.16 38.23
CA SER A 415 5.95 33.38 37.45
C SER A 415 5.92 34.77 36.78
N ILE A 416 5.13 34.94 35.71
CA ILE A 416 3.97 35.86 35.50
C ILE A 416 4.21 36.58 34.13
N PRO A 417 3.24 37.14 33.35
CA PRO A 417 1.79 36.94 33.13
C PRO A 417 1.35 36.79 31.64
N ASP A 418 0.07 36.46 31.47
CA ASP A 418 -0.81 36.82 30.35
C ASP A 418 -0.73 38.28 29.86
N LYS A 419 -0.93 38.48 28.54
CA LYS A 419 -1.82 39.52 27.99
C LYS A 419 -2.11 39.35 26.49
N SER A 420 -3.31 38.84 26.22
CA SER A 420 -4.28 39.27 25.20
C SER A 420 -3.91 40.43 24.26
N LYS A 421 -4.17 40.23 22.96
CA LYS A 421 -4.66 41.27 22.03
C LYS A 421 -5.83 40.72 21.20
N ASN A 422 -6.99 41.34 21.40
CA ASN A 422 -8.12 41.35 20.47
C ASN A 422 -7.86 42.38 19.36
N LEU A 423 -8.54 42.19 18.22
CA LEU A 423 -9.13 43.18 17.29
C LEU A 423 -9.83 42.30 16.22
N ASP A 424 -11.15 42.10 16.30
CA ASP A 424 -12.23 42.93 15.71
C ASP A 424 -12.29 42.80 14.17
N ASP A 425 -13.42 42.73 13.47
CA ASP A 425 -14.81 42.35 13.71
C ASP A 425 -15.53 42.50 12.34
N ASN A 426 -16.73 41.89 12.20
CA ASN A 426 -17.76 42.07 11.16
C ASN A 426 -17.62 41.22 9.86
N ASN A 427 -18.64 40.49 9.39
CA ASN A 427 -20.07 40.80 9.44
C ASN A 427 -20.92 39.51 9.28
N VAL A 428 -21.73 39.15 10.29
CA VAL A 428 -22.76 38.11 10.22
C VAL A 428 -24.11 38.77 10.45
N LEU A 429 -25.02 38.64 9.49
CA LEU A 429 -26.41 39.08 9.61
C LEU A 429 -27.21 38.11 10.48
N GLU A 430 -27.90 38.69 11.46
CA GLU A 430 -28.81 38.07 12.42
C GLU A 430 -29.94 37.27 11.77
N VAL A 431 -30.22 36.08 12.33
CA VAL A 431 -31.58 35.53 12.43
C VAL A 431 -31.78 35.08 13.89
N LYS A 432 -32.75 35.69 14.58
CA LYS A 432 -33.09 35.39 15.98
C LYS A 432 -33.73 34.00 16.14
N PRO A 433 -33.46 33.30 17.27
CA PRO A 433 -33.97 31.97 17.54
C PRO A 433 -35.35 32.03 18.22
N PRO A 434 -36.17 30.95 18.13
CA PRO A 434 -37.13 30.66 19.17
C PRO A 434 -36.75 29.37 19.91
N LEU A 435 -36.58 29.57 21.22
CA LEU A 435 -37.08 28.72 22.31
C LEU A 435 -36.44 27.34 22.52
N MET A 436 -35.58 27.36 23.55
CA MET A 436 -35.15 26.22 24.34
C MET A 436 -36.33 25.29 24.68
N ALA A 437 -36.26 24.05 24.21
CA ALA A 437 -36.88 22.93 24.90
C ALA A 437 -35.92 22.46 26.01
N LYS A 438 -36.47 22.27 27.20
CA LYS A 438 -35.79 21.81 28.42
C LYS A 438 -35.03 20.49 28.17
N PRO A 439 -33.93 20.22 28.89
CA PRO A 439 -33.19 18.98 28.73
C PRO A 439 -34.06 17.82 29.19
N VAL A 440 -34.45 16.95 28.26
CA VAL A 440 -34.96 15.63 28.61
C VAL A 440 -33.73 14.83 29.03
N THR A 441 -33.61 14.58 30.34
CA THR A 441 -32.65 13.65 30.90
C THR A 441 -33.05 12.24 30.48
N THR A 442 -32.61 11.80 29.31
CA THR A 442 -32.65 10.38 28.93
C THR A 442 -31.36 9.75 29.40
N GLN A 443 -31.49 8.75 30.27
CA GLN A 443 -30.37 8.03 30.86
C GLN A 443 -29.63 7.26 29.76
N ILE A 444 -28.35 7.58 29.55
CA ILE A 444 -27.44 6.69 28.84
C ILE A 444 -27.53 5.32 29.52
N VAL A 445 -27.94 4.30 28.79
CA VAL A 445 -28.01 2.93 29.30
C VAL A 445 -26.59 2.51 29.68
N GLU A 446 -26.35 2.10 30.92
CA GLU A 446 -24.99 1.75 31.42
C GLU A 446 -24.29 0.69 30.55
N SER A 447 -25.07 -0.18 29.88
CA SER A 447 -24.53 -1.21 28.98
C SER A 447 -23.92 -0.64 27.69
N THR A 448 -24.42 0.49 27.16
CA THR A 448 -23.86 1.08 25.94
C THR A 448 -22.54 1.77 26.24
N LEU A 449 -22.41 2.42 27.40
CA LEU A 449 -21.19 3.08 27.84
C LEU A 449 -20.02 2.08 28.04
N SER A 450 -20.34 0.86 28.50
CA SER A 450 -19.36 -0.22 28.68
C SER A 450 -18.70 -0.68 27.37
N SER A 451 -19.44 -0.69 26.26
CA SER A 451 -18.93 -1.02 24.92
C SER A 451 -17.89 0.00 24.43
N TYR A 452 -18.16 1.28 24.60
CA TYR A 452 -17.22 2.36 24.23
C TYR A 452 -15.99 2.39 25.14
N GLU A 453 -16.17 2.16 26.46
CA GLU A 453 -15.06 2.04 27.40
C GLU A 453 -14.11 0.91 27.00
N SER A 454 -14.66 -0.27 26.70
CA SER A 454 -13.89 -1.44 26.30
C SER A 454 -13.09 -1.17 25.02
N LEU A 455 -13.68 -0.49 24.04
CA LEU A 455 -13.01 -0.08 22.82
C LEU A 455 -11.85 0.90 23.10
N PHE A 456 -12.07 1.95 23.87
CA PHE A 456 -11.02 2.95 24.14
C PHE A 456 -9.85 2.39 24.94
N ARG A 457 -10.11 1.54 25.93
CA ARG A 457 -9.05 0.82 26.65
C ARG A 457 -8.25 -0.08 25.71
N LEU A 458 -8.92 -0.79 24.80
CA LEU A 458 -8.24 -1.60 23.79
C LEU A 458 -7.43 -0.73 22.82
N LEU A 459 -7.83 0.49 22.50
CA LEU A 459 -7.06 1.38 21.62
C LEU A 459 -5.91 2.10 22.33
N GLY A 460 -5.72 1.92 23.65
CA GLY A 460 -4.69 2.64 24.42
C GLY A 460 -5.14 4.01 24.95
N LEU A 461 -6.38 4.42 24.68
CA LEU A 461 -6.98 5.70 25.08
C LEU A 461 -7.63 5.60 26.48
N SER A 462 -6.85 5.23 27.48
CA SER A 462 -7.36 4.97 28.84
C SER A 462 -7.84 6.24 29.56
N ASP A 463 -7.19 7.37 29.31
CA ASP A 463 -7.55 8.65 29.92
C ASP A 463 -8.87 9.19 29.37
N GLU A 464 -9.09 9.04 28.07
CA GLU A 464 -10.34 9.39 27.39
C GLU A 464 -11.49 8.45 27.79
N ALA A 465 -11.21 7.17 28.01
CA ALA A 465 -12.18 6.22 28.55
C ALA A 465 -12.65 6.65 29.95
N ASN A 466 -11.70 7.02 30.82
CA ASN A 466 -12.00 7.51 32.18
C ASN A 466 -12.77 8.84 32.14
N ALA A 467 -12.41 9.75 31.23
CA ALA A 467 -13.12 11.01 31.04
C ALA A 467 -14.56 10.80 30.57
N LEU A 468 -14.80 9.86 29.65
CA LEU A 468 -16.15 9.51 29.17
C LEU A 468 -17.05 9.02 30.32
N ILE A 469 -16.51 8.21 31.23
CA ILE A 469 -17.25 7.71 32.41
C ILE A 469 -17.53 8.86 33.39
N ALA A 470 -16.53 9.71 33.64
CA ALA A 470 -16.60 10.77 34.65
C ALA A 470 -17.50 11.94 34.24
N THR A 471 -17.39 12.40 32.99
CA THR A 471 -18.10 13.60 32.51
C THR A 471 -19.30 13.29 31.63
N ARG A 472 -19.41 12.07 31.07
CA ARG A 472 -20.41 11.68 30.05
C ARG A 472 -20.38 12.59 28.80
N ASP A 473 -19.33 13.38 28.63
CA ASP A 473 -19.12 14.26 27.50
C ASP A 473 -18.32 13.55 26.40
N ILE A 474 -18.89 13.49 25.20
CA ILE A 474 -18.33 12.80 24.03
C ILE A 474 -17.44 13.73 23.18
N ASN A 475 -17.54 15.05 23.39
CA ASN A 475 -16.77 16.03 22.64
C ASN A 475 -15.24 15.93 22.81
N PRO A 476 -14.66 15.72 24.02
CA PRO A 476 -13.21 15.59 24.16
C PRO A 476 -12.69 14.31 23.48
N THR A 477 -13.39 13.19 23.62
CA THR A 477 -13.02 11.91 23.00
C THR A 477 -13.12 11.98 21.48
N ARG A 478 -14.17 12.65 20.95
CA ARG A 478 -14.32 12.92 19.51
C ARG A 478 -13.16 13.73 18.93
N ARG A 479 -12.72 14.80 19.62
CA ARG A 479 -11.58 15.62 19.16
C ARG A 479 -10.28 14.83 19.12
N LYS A 480 -10.02 14.00 20.15
CA LYS A 480 -8.83 13.17 20.20
C LYS A 480 -8.81 12.13 19.07
N LEU A 481 -9.92 11.41 18.88
CA LEU A 481 -10.04 10.46 17.77
C LEU A 481 -9.86 11.14 16.40
N ALA A 482 -10.46 12.32 16.21
CA ALA A 482 -10.33 13.07 14.96
C ALA A 482 -8.87 13.49 14.68
N SER A 483 -8.10 13.84 15.71
CA SER A 483 -6.67 14.17 15.55
C SER A 483 -5.80 12.99 15.12
N LEU A 484 -6.27 11.76 15.36
CA LEU A 484 -5.57 10.54 15.00
C LEU A 484 -5.96 10.03 13.61
N VAL A 485 -6.94 10.62 12.92
CA VAL A 485 -7.37 10.22 11.57
C VAL A 485 -6.44 10.83 10.52
N GLY A 486 -6.10 10.05 9.48
CA GLY A 486 -5.30 10.50 8.34
C GLY A 486 -3.80 10.54 8.58
N VAL A 487 -3.28 9.82 9.58
CA VAL A 487 -1.83 9.68 9.78
C VAL A 487 -1.27 8.67 8.78
N GLU A 488 -0.27 9.08 8.00
CA GLU A 488 0.49 8.26 7.05
C GLU A 488 1.97 8.20 7.47
N PRO A 489 2.67 7.07 7.30
CA PRO A 489 2.23 5.79 6.73
C PRO A 489 1.51 4.90 7.77
N ARG A 490 0.26 4.50 7.51
CA ARG A 490 -0.50 3.62 8.41
C ARG A 490 -1.50 2.77 7.65
N ASP A 491 -1.80 1.57 8.16
CA ASP A 491 -2.80 0.69 7.56
C ASP A 491 -4.17 1.38 7.44
N LEU A 492 -4.69 1.45 6.21
CA LEU A 492 -5.98 2.06 5.87
C LEU A 492 -7.12 1.49 6.72
N ARG A 493 -7.05 0.22 7.13
CA ARG A 493 -8.05 -0.41 8.02
C ARG A 493 -8.12 0.28 9.37
N VAL A 494 -6.99 0.72 9.93
CA VAL A 494 -6.95 1.47 11.20
C VAL A 494 -7.60 2.84 11.02
N ASP A 495 -7.36 3.50 9.90
CA ASP A 495 -7.99 4.78 9.60
C ASP A 495 -9.51 4.64 9.37
N ARG A 496 -9.93 3.59 8.65
CA ARG A 496 -11.33 3.22 8.47
C ARG A 496 -12.03 2.92 9.80
N LEU A 497 -11.35 2.24 10.71
CA LEU A 497 -11.83 1.99 12.07
C LEU A 497 -12.09 3.30 12.79
N LEU A 498 -11.12 4.21 12.81
CA LEU A 498 -11.26 5.50 13.49
C LEU A 498 -12.41 6.34 12.91
N ARG A 499 -12.51 6.43 11.58
CA ARG A 499 -13.59 7.16 10.91
C ARG A 499 -14.97 6.53 11.16
N LEU A 500 -15.06 5.20 11.23
CA LEU A 500 -16.31 4.51 11.60
C LEU A 500 -16.66 4.72 13.07
N VAL A 501 -15.69 4.62 13.99
CA VAL A 501 -15.90 4.87 15.42
C VAL A 501 -16.42 6.28 15.64
N LEU A 502 -15.87 7.30 14.96
CA LEU A 502 -16.35 8.69 15.03
C LEU A 502 -17.83 8.84 14.64
N ARG A 503 -18.32 8.03 13.69
CA ARG A 503 -19.73 8.04 13.26
C ARG A 503 -20.64 7.18 14.14
N LEU A 504 -20.07 6.21 14.85
CA LEU A 504 -20.78 5.34 15.79
C LEU A 504 -20.75 5.87 17.23
N LEU A 505 -20.16 7.04 17.49
CA LEU A 505 -20.25 7.68 18.80
C LEU A 505 -21.72 7.96 19.19
N PRO A 506 -22.06 7.90 20.50
CA PRO A 506 -23.43 8.08 20.93
C PRO A 506 -23.97 9.46 20.55
N GLN A 507 -25.24 9.52 20.12
CA GLN A 507 -25.94 10.79 19.83
C GLN A 507 -27.10 11.07 20.79
N ASN A 508 -27.34 10.17 21.75
CA ASN A 508 -28.51 10.16 22.64
C ASN A 508 -29.82 10.00 21.85
N ASP A 509 -29.80 9.15 20.82
CA ASP A 509 -30.94 8.78 19.98
C ASP A 509 -31.34 7.31 20.19
N ASP A 510 -32.51 6.90 19.67
CA ASP A 510 -33.02 5.53 19.79
C ASP A 510 -32.10 4.49 19.11
N ASN A 511 -31.17 4.94 18.25
CA ASN A 511 -30.23 4.10 17.51
C ASN A 511 -28.94 3.81 18.28
N ASP A 512 -28.73 4.39 19.47
CA ASP A 512 -27.49 4.21 20.25
C ASP A 512 -27.25 2.75 20.65
N THR A 513 -28.32 1.94 20.75
CA THR A 513 -28.24 0.49 20.98
C THR A 513 -27.60 -0.22 19.78
N GLU A 514 -28.05 0.07 18.56
CA GLU A 514 -27.50 -0.48 17.31
C GLU A 514 -26.06 0.02 17.06
N ARG A 515 -25.75 1.27 17.45
CA ARG A 515 -24.37 1.80 17.42
C ARG A 515 -23.47 1.02 18.37
N ALA A 516 -23.93 0.76 19.60
CA ALA A 516 -23.19 -0.01 20.59
C ALA A 516 -22.96 -1.47 20.16
N GLU A 517 -23.96 -2.11 19.52
CA GLU A 517 -23.79 -3.45 18.91
C GLU A 517 -22.69 -3.45 17.85
N SER A 518 -22.69 -2.44 16.97
CA SER A 518 -21.67 -2.30 15.92
C SER A 518 -20.27 -2.07 16.50
N ILE A 519 -20.17 -1.35 17.62
CA ILE A 519 -18.91 -1.15 18.37
C ILE A 519 -18.44 -2.45 19.01
N ASN A 520 -19.34 -3.25 19.60
CA ASN A 520 -18.98 -4.56 20.17
C ASN A 520 -18.37 -5.50 19.11
N MET A 521 -18.90 -5.50 17.88
CA MET A 521 -18.31 -6.27 16.78
C MET A 521 -16.86 -5.87 16.48
N LEU A 522 -16.52 -4.58 16.64
CA LEU A 522 -15.15 -4.08 16.46
C LEU A 522 -14.25 -4.45 17.66
N VAL A 523 -14.79 -4.36 18.88
CA VAL A 523 -14.12 -4.77 20.12
C VAL A 523 -13.69 -6.24 20.06
N ASP A 524 -14.52 -7.13 19.52
CA ASP A 524 -14.22 -8.57 19.44
C ASP A 524 -13.06 -8.91 18.48
N VAL A 525 -12.82 -8.07 17.47
CA VAL A 525 -11.83 -8.32 16.40
C VAL A 525 -10.49 -7.64 16.68
N LEU A 526 -10.51 -6.50 17.36
CA LEU A 526 -9.32 -5.71 17.71
C LEU A 526 -8.18 -6.53 18.35
N PRO A 527 -8.42 -7.45 19.32
CA PRO A 527 -7.35 -8.25 19.90
C PRO A 527 -6.62 -9.14 18.88
N LYS A 528 -7.35 -9.73 17.93
CA LYS A 528 -6.76 -10.55 16.87
C LYS A 528 -5.93 -9.69 15.93
N TYR A 529 -6.45 -8.52 15.58
CA TYR A 529 -5.73 -7.56 14.75
C TYR A 529 -4.45 -7.05 15.44
N LYS A 530 -4.51 -6.72 16.74
CA LYS A 530 -3.34 -6.38 17.55
C LYS A 530 -2.29 -7.48 17.57
N GLN A 531 -2.72 -8.73 17.79
CA GLN A 531 -1.82 -9.87 17.75
C GLN A 531 -1.17 -9.99 16.37
N TRP A 532 -1.92 -9.80 15.29
CA TRP A 532 -1.39 -9.83 13.94
C TRP A 532 -0.36 -8.71 13.68
N VAL A 533 -0.62 -7.48 14.14
CA VAL A 533 0.34 -6.36 14.06
C VAL A 533 1.63 -6.72 14.82
N ARG A 534 1.49 -7.21 16.06
CA ARG A 534 2.63 -7.62 16.89
C ARG A 534 3.46 -8.72 16.23
N MET A 535 2.82 -9.78 15.76
CA MET A 535 3.49 -10.89 15.08
C MET A 535 4.25 -10.42 13.84
N ARG A 536 3.72 -9.44 13.10
CA ARG A 536 4.41 -8.86 11.93
C ARG A 536 5.58 -7.95 12.30
N LEU A 537 5.47 -7.19 13.39
CA LEU A 537 6.59 -6.40 13.92
C LEU A 537 7.70 -7.33 14.43
N GLU A 538 7.35 -8.36 15.19
CA GLU A 538 8.29 -9.40 15.67
C GLU A 538 8.99 -10.12 14.51
N ALA A 539 8.27 -10.49 13.45
CA ALA A 539 8.84 -11.11 12.25
C ALA A 539 9.80 -10.19 11.48
N ARG A 540 9.77 -8.88 11.76
CA ARG A 540 10.62 -7.84 11.17
C ARG A 540 11.64 -7.31 12.17
N TYR A 541 11.85 -8.03 13.28
CA TYR A 541 12.77 -7.65 14.35
C TYR A 541 12.52 -6.25 14.95
N THR A 542 11.33 -5.69 14.73
CA THR A 542 10.89 -4.43 15.32
C THR A 542 10.05 -4.75 16.56
N GLY A 543 10.49 -4.32 17.74
CA GLY A 543 9.75 -4.56 18.98
C GLY A 543 8.42 -3.80 19.03
N SER A 544 7.35 -4.48 19.43
CA SER A 544 6.05 -3.85 19.76
C SER A 544 6.17 -3.07 21.08
N THR A 545 5.69 -1.82 21.10
CA THR A 545 5.62 -1.00 22.33
C THR A 545 4.42 -1.35 23.19
N GLY A 546 3.43 -2.05 22.62
CA GLY A 546 2.19 -2.42 23.28
C GLY A 546 1.11 -1.35 23.17
N ASP A 547 1.43 -0.15 22.68
CA ASP A 547 0.43 0.83 22.27
C ASP A 547 -0.03 0.56 20.83
N PHE A 548 -1.35 0.62 20.62
CA PHE A 548 -1.96 0.25 19.36
C PHE A 548 -1.57 1.19 18.21
N PHE A 549 -1.58 2.50 18.47
CA PHE A 549 -1.36 3.50 17.43
C PHE A 549 0.12 3.58 17.05
N GLU A 550 1.02 3.56 18.04
CA GLU A 550 2.46 3.48 17.80
C GLU A 550 2.84 2.20 17.04
N ASP A 551 2.31 1.04 17.44
CA ASP A 551 2.57 -0.22 16.74
C ASP A 551 2.04 -0.20 15.29
N ALA A 552 0.87 0.43 15.07
CA ALA A 552 0.29 0.56 13.73
C ALA A 552 1.11 1.50 12.82
N GLU A 553 1.64 2.59 13.35
CA GLU A 553 2.52 3.51 12.64
C GLU A 553 3.88 2.88 12.35
N ARG A 554 4.49 2.21 13.34
CA ARG A 554 5.74 1.46 13.17
C ARG A 554 5.60 0.38 12.12
N LEU A 555 4.50 -0.37 12.13
CA LEU A 555 4.23 -1.38 11.11
C LEU A 555 4.03 -0.73 9.74
N GLY A 556 3.38 0.43 9.67
CA GLY A 556 3.22 1.20 8.43
C GLY A 556 4.58 1.58 7.85
N SER A 557 5.44 2.23 8.63
CA SER A 557 6.81 2.58 8.25
C SER A 557 7.64 1.36 7.85
N ALA A 558 7.52 0.24 8.58
CA ALA A 558 8.23 -0.99 8.26
C ALA A 558 7.74 -1.65 6.96
N LEU A 559 6.43 -1.59 6.67
CA LEU A 559 5.84 -2.11 5.43
C LEU A 559 6.12 -1.22 4.21
N GLU A 560 6.27 0.08 4.44
CA GLU A 560 6.74 1.01 3.43
C GLU A 560 8.19 0.70 3.04
N ARG A 561 9.05 0.44 4.03
CA ARG A 561 10.46 0.05 3.85
C ARG A 561 10.62 -1.30 3.15
N THR A 562 9.91 -2.33 3.62
CA THR A 562 9.96 -3.68 3.06
C THR A 562 8.56 -4.25 3.02
N PRO A 563 7.95 -4.45 1.84
CA PRO A 563 6.63 -5.07 1.77
C PRO A 563 6.69 -6.49 2.35
N GLY A 564 5.61 -6.92 3.00
CA GLY A 564 5.49 -8.30 3.47
C GLY A 564 5.08 -9.25 2.35
N PRO A 565 5.34 -10.56 2.49
CA PRO A 565 4.98 -11.54 1.48
C PRO A 565 3.46 -11.61 1.34
N GLY A 566 2.97 -11.67 0.10
CA GLY A 566 1.56 -11.82 -0.23
C GLY A 566 0.79 -10.50 -0.35
N VAL A 567 -0.37 -10.40 0.34
CA VAL A 567 -1.29 -9.27 0.14
C VAL A 567 -0.70 -7.97 0.67
N ARG A 568 -0.44 -7.02 -0.24
CA ARG A 568 -0.03 -5.66 0.08
C ARG A 568 -1.05 -4.99 0.99
N VAL A 569 -0.56 -4.44 2.10
CA VAL A 569 -1.37 -3.63 3.00
C VAL A 569 -1.44 -2.21 2.43
N PRO A 570 -2.62 -1.62 2.23
CA PRO A 570 -2.74 -0.23 1.83
C PRO A 570 -2.31 0.69 2.99
N LEU A 571 -1.32 1.56 2.73
CA LEU A 571 -0.71 2.45 3.74
C LEU A 571 -1.16 3.92 3.63
N GLN A 572 -2.19 4.19 2.84
CA GLN A 572 -2.73 5.52 2.56
C GLN A 572 -3.91 5.86 3.49
N ALA A 573 -4.18 7.15 3.66
CA ALA A 573 -5.35 7.66 4.37
C ALA A 573 -6.66 7.18 3.73
N ASP A 574 -7.68 6.95 4.55
CA ASP A 574 -8.98 6.49 4.05
C ASP A 574 -9.79 7.64 3.44
N VAL A 575 -9.78 7.74 2.11
CA VAL A 575 -10.57 8.72 1.35
C VAL A 575 -11.98 8.20 1.01
N ILE A 576 -12.26 6.91 1.25
CA ILE A 576 -13.53 6.30 0.84
C ILE A 576 -14.70 6.94 1.61
N GLN A 577 -15.71 7.42 0.88
CA GLN A 577 -16.89 8.02 1.51
C GLN A 577 -17.59 7.02 2.44
N LEU A 578 -18.03 7.52 3.59
CA LEU A 578 -18.76 6.76 4.59
C LEU A 578 -20.26 7.14 4.53
N PRO A 579 -21.18 6.22 4.85
CA PRO A 579 -22.62 6.49 4.90
C PRO A 579 -23.01 7.55 5.93
N GLU A 580 -24.08 8.29 5.67
CA GLU A 580 -24.63 9.27 6.61
C GLU A 580 -24.90 8.68 8.00
N ILE A 581 -24.77 9.50 9.04
CA ILE A 581 -24.86 9.08 10.46
C ILE A 581 -26.25 8.49 10.80
N SER A 582 -27.27 8.86 10.03
CA SER A 582 -28.65 8.40 10.18
C SER A 582 -28.91 7.03 9.54
N ASN A 583 -28.04 6.54 8.64
CA ASN A 583 -28.25 5.26 7.95
C ASN A 583 -27.53 4.11 8.66
N MET A 584 -28.15 3.60 9.72
CA MET A 584 -27.60 2.53 10.56
C MET A 584 -27.37 1.21 9.82
N ALA A 585 -28.23 0.86 8.86
CA ALA A 585 -28.10 -0.37 8.08
C ALA A 585 -26.83 -0.37 7.22
N GLU A 586 -26.51 0.76 6.58
CA GLU A 586 -25.27 0.89 5.81
C GLU A 586 -24.04 0.98 6.70
N LEU A 587 -24.11 1.69 7.83
CA LEU A 587 -23.00 1.74 8.80
C LEU A 587 -22.65 0.34 9.31
N ARG A 588 -23.66 -0.47 9.68
CA ARG A 588 -23.49 -1.86 10.10
C ARG A 588 -22.86 -2.72 9.00
N ARG A 589 -23.27 -2.54 7.74
CA ARG A 589 -22.65 -3.25 6.61
C ARG A 589 -21.18 -2.88 6.43
N HIS A 590 -20.83 -1.62 6.64
CA HIS A 590 -19.44 -1.16 6.59
C HIS A 590 -18.61 -1.67 7.77
N THR A 591 -19.18 -1.77 8.98
CA THR A 591 -18.49 -2.39 10.11
C THR A 591 -18.27 -3.88 9.88
N GLU A 592 -19.26 -4.61 9.36
CA GLU A 592 -19.11 -6.04 9.02
C GLU A 592 -18.02 -6.27 7.98
N ARG A 593 -17.95 -5.43 6.93
CA ARG A 593 -16.86 -5.48 5.94
C ARG A 593 -15.50 -5.19 6.56
N LEU A 594 -15.40 -4.20 7.45
CA LEU A 594 -14.16 -3.90 8.16
C LEU A 594 -13.73 -5.08 9.03
N VAL A 595 -14.64 -5.66 9.80
CA VAL A 595 -14.42 -6.86 10.62
C VAL A 595 -13.87 -8.02 9.78
N GLN A 596 -14.46 -8.27 8.60
CA GLN A 596 -13.95 -9.30 7.68
C GLN A 596 -12.53 -9.00 7.21
N SER A 597 -12.22 -7.74 6.90
CA SER A 597 -10.88 -7.32 6.46
C SER A 597 -9.82 -7.30 7.58
N MET A 598 -10.24 -7.11 8.83
CA MET A 598 -9.39 -7.10 10.02
C MET A 598 -9.15 -8.49 10.61
N ASN A 599 -9.79 -9.53 10.05
CA ASN A 599 -9.54 -10.92 10.38
C ASN A 599 -8.74 -11.61 9.25
N PRO A 600 -7.46 -11.24 9.05
CA PRO A 600 -6.67 -11.83 7.99
C PRO A 600 -6.48 -13.34 8.23
N VAL A 601 -6.57 -14.13 7.17
CA VAL A 601 -6.00 -15.48 7.15
C VAL A 601 -4.50 -15.32 7.42
N ALA A 602 -3.89 -16.20 8.22
CA ALA A 602 -2.45 -16.20 8.46
C ALA A 602 -1.71 -16.09 7.10
N ALA A 603 -1.22 -14.89 6.79
CA ALA A 603 -0.47 -14.62 5.58
C ALA A 603 0.93 -15.19 5.77
N GLY A 604 1.51 -15.69 4.67
CA GLY A 604 2.72 -16.51 4.61
C GLY A 604 3.80 -16.17 5.65
N GLY A 605 4.37 -17.23 6.23
CA GLY A 605 5.58 -17.16 7.03
C GLY A 605 5.41 -17.03 8.56
N ILE A 606 4.25 -16.63 9.06
CA ILE A 606 4.06 -16.44 10.51
C ILE A 606 3.04 -17.45 11.05
N ASN A 607 3.54 -18.49 11.72
CA ASN A 607 2.73 -19.50 12.42
C ASN A 607 2.14 -18.96 13.72
#